data_AF-A0A2A2ESY5-F1
#
_entry.id   AF-A0A2A2ESY5-F1
#
_cell.length_a   1.000
_cell.length_b   1.000
_cell.length_c   1.000
_cell.angle_alpha   90.00
_cell.angle_beta   90.00
_cell.angle_gamma   90.00
#
_symmetry.space_group_name_H-M   'P 1'
#
loop_
_entity.id
_entity.type
_entity.pdbx_description
1 polymer ?
#
loop_
_entity_poly.entity_id
_entity_poly.type
_entity_poly.pdbx_seq_one_letter_code
_entity_poly.pdbx_strand_id
1 'polypeptide(L)'
;MSAKENLGDYYADTAYTPTKRQQWEEANPERDTIIGSRLSWNRRTQDNGTNEEYGYNNIAISQNWESQRVEKKLEGDDIFKEMKVRYDYQSIMPPNYTSLAKYLHIVMAFSIGFFCLFSFVLCLILFGAFLFWVFGGEDFGYFYGMSRDGLYYLLPLILPCLMLWKGGKYVEKNYPDVFFGMRKKPLWQSNRKTGLFTIYDPKKAWEQRLEAPFWEYDAFLQSSPDTQGSATYSLILYHPFKRVRQKLDAQFPPTKMPGELVAAWQYLQRYMDVSQPLPDVPGLEIHRHKDPTTAAADQRKGRNPRYWRDMDEASVKKIQEEKYRKNIRLR
;
A
#
# COMPACT_ATOMS: atom_id res chain seq x y z
N MET A 1 -2.46 -30.79 -26.95
CA MET A 1 -3.40 -30.81 -25.81
C MET A 1 -4.02 -29.43 -25.71
N SER A 2 -5.34 -29.34 -25.75
CA SER A 2 -6.07 -28.08 -25.89
C SER A 2 -6.01 -27.27 -24.59
N ALA A 3 -5.56 -26.02 -24.64
CA ALA A 3 -5.42 -25.13 -23.48
C ALA A 3 -6.73 -24.89 -22.68
N LYS A 4 -7.88 -25.32 -23.21
CA LYS A 4 -9.18 -25.23 -22.54
C LYS A 4 -9.43 -26.33 -21.51
N GLU A 5 -8.80 -27.51 -21.63
CA GLU A 5 -9.04 -28.64 -20.70
C GLU A 5 -8.29 -28.46 -19.36
N ASN A 6 -7.27 -27.60 -19.28
CA ASN A 6 -6.45 -27.39 -18.07
C ASN A 6 -6.83 -26.19 -17.19
N LEU A 7 -7.78 -25.34 -17.63
CA LEU A 7 -8.17 -24.14 -16.88
C LEU A 7 -9.12 -24.44 -15.72
N GLY A 8 -9.98 -25.45 -15.88
CA GLY A 8 -10.96 -25.87 -14.87
C GLY A 8 -10.33 -26.39 -13.58
N ASP A 9 -9.22 -27.13 -13.70
CA ASP A 9 -8.54 -27.74 -12.55
C ASP A 9 -7.64 -26.76 -11.78
N TYR A 10 -7.27 -25.63 -12.40
CA TYR A 10 -6.38 -24.66 -11.76
C TYR A 10 -7.13 -23.75 -10.77
N TYR A 11 -8.32 -23.28 -11.14
CA TYR A 11 -9.12 -22.39 -10.28
C TYR A 11 -10.14 -23.20 -9.48
N ALA A 12 -10.37 -22.83 -8.22
CA ALA A 12 -11.42 -23.48 -7.44
C ALA A 12 -12.80 -23.17 -8.02
N ASP A 13 -13.79 -24.02 -7.73
CA ASP A 13 -15.20 -23.74 -8.03
C ASP A 13 -15.69 -22.47 -7.32
N THR A 14 -15.02 -22.04 -6.27
CA THR A 14 -15.29 -20.79 -5.58
C THR A 14 -14.53 -19.59 -6.20
N ALA A 15 -13.87 -19.72 -7.34
CA ALA A 15 -13.15 -18.62 -7.99
C ALA A 15 -14.11 -17.55 -8.55
N TYR A 16 -13.73 -16.27 -8.44
CA TYR A 16 -14.62 -15.17 -8.79
C TYR A 16 -14.79 -15.00 -10.32
N THR A 17 -16.05 -14.89 -10.74
CA THR A 17 -16.43 -14.41 -12.07
C THR A 17 -17.58 -13.39 -11.96
N PRO A 18 -17.72 -12.43 -12.90
CA PRO A 18 -18.82 -11.46 -12.88
C PRO A 18 -20.21 -12.10 -12.82
N THR A 19 -20.40 -13.25 -13.49
CA THR A 19 -21.66 -14.00 -13.48
C THR A 19 -22.06 -14.47 -12.09
N LYS A 20 -21.11 -14.96 -11.27
CA LYS A 20 -21.41 -15.35 -9.88
C LYS A 20 -21.88 -14.18 -9.04
N ARG A 21 -21.30 -13.00 -9.28
CA ARG A 21 -21.75 -11.78 -8.60
C ARG A 21 -23.18 -11.40 -9.01
N GLN A 22 -23.49 -11.44 -10.30
CA GLN A 22 -24.84 -11.13 -10.79
C GLN A 22 -25.89 -12.07 -10.18
N GLN A 23 -25.63 -13.38 -10.23
CA GLN A 23 -26.50 -14.39 -9.60
C GLN A 23 -26.66 -14.17 -8.09
N TRP A 24 -25.57 -13.82 -7.40
CA TRP A 24 -25.62 -13.53 -5.98
C TRP A 24 -26.40 -12.25 -5.66
N GLU A 25 -26.30 -11.19 -6.48
CA GLU A 25 -27.10 -9.97 -6.31
C GLU A 25 -28.59 -10.21 -6.57
N GLU A 26 -28.92 -11.01 -7.59
CA GLU A 26 -30.30 -11.41 -7.89
C GLU A 26 -30.92 -12.23 -6.75
N ALA A 27 -30.14 -13.13 -6.16
CA ALA A 27 -30.57 -13.92 -5.01
C ALA A 27 -30.63 -13.11 -3.70
N ASN A 28 -29.90 -12.00 -3.60
CA ASN A 28 -29.78 -11.19 -2.39
C ASN A 28 -30.03 -9.69 -2.67
N PRO A 29 -31.27 -9.32 -3.10
CA PRO A 29 -31.60 -7.94 -3.45
C PRO A 29 -31.60 -7.03 -2.22
N GLU A 30 -32.11 -7.53 -1.09
CA GLU A 30 -32.16 -6.83 0.19
C GLU A 30 -31.02 -7.32 1.09
N ARG A 31 -29.92 -6.57 1.08
CA ARG A 31 -28.73 -6.86 1.90
C ARG A 31 -28.26 -5.64 2.64
N ASP A 32 -27.70 -5.87 3.82
CA ASP A 32 -27.25 -4.83 4.73
C ASP A 32 -26.20 -3.90 4.10
N THR A 33 -26.17 -2.65 4.56
CA THR A 33 -25.30 -1.61 4.00
C THR A 33 -24.67 -0.79 5.10
N ILE A 34 -23.55 -0.14 4.80
CA ILE A 34 -22.88 0.78 5.71
C ILE A 34 -22.90 2.21 5.17
N ILE A 35 -22.66 3.18 6.05
CA ILE A 35 -22.50 4.58 5.69
C ILE A 35 -21.30 4.73 4.75
N GLY A 36 -21.54 5.32 3.58
CA GLY A 36 -20.55 5.56 2.55
C GLY A 36 -21.14 5.41 1.15
N SER A 37 -20.35 5.70 0.13
CA SER A 37 -20.76 5.51 -1.27
C SER A 37 -20.44 4.07 -1.69
N ARG A 38 -21.47 3.26 -1.94
CA ARG A 38 -21.30 1.91 -2.49
C ARG A 38 -20.73 1.99 -3.90
N LEU A 39 -19.65 1.26 -4.16
CA LEU A 39 -19.03 1.18 -5.48
C LEU A 39 -19.73 0.13 -6.34
N SER A 40 -19.82 0.41 -7.64
CA SER A 40 -20.42 -0.49 -8.60
C SER A 40 -19.53 -1.70 -8.87
N TRP A 41 -20.15 -2.85 -9.13
CA TRP A 41 -19.44 -4.00 -9.67
C TRP A 41 -19.16 -3.87 -11.18
N ASN A 42 -19.82 -2.94 -11.87
CA ASN A 42 -19.62 -2.71 -13.28
C ASN A 42 -18.33 -1.91 -13.54
N ARG A 43 -17.40 -2.54 -14.25
CA ARG A 43 -16.16 -1.89 -14.68
C ARG A 43 -16.44 -0.96 -15.86
N ARG A 44 -16.06 0.31 -15.74
CA ARG A 44 -16.17 1.29 -16.84
C ARG A 44 -14.95 1.28 -17.77
N THR A 45 -13.80 0.84 -17.28
CA THR A 45 -12.52 0.88 -17.99
C THR A 45 -11.82 -0.49 -18.00
N GLN A 46 -11.04 -0.76 -19.05
CA GLN A 46 -10.32 -2.03 -19.23
C GLN A 46 -8.97 -2.08 -18.52
N ASP A 47 -8.34 -0.93 -18.28
CA ASP A 47 -7.03 -0.81 -17.64
C ASP A 47 -7.16 -0.09 -16.29
N ASN A 48 -7.05 -0.85 -15.20
CA ASN A 48 -7.39 -0.34 -13.88
C ASN A 48 -6.25 -0.66 -12.92
N GLY A 49 -5.86 0.36 -12.16
CA GLY A 49 -4.78 0.35 -11.18
C GLY A 49 -4.70 1.76 -10.59
N THR A 50 -4.35 1.87 -9.32
CA THR A 50 -4.04 3.18 -8.74
C THR A 50 -2.76 3.71 -9.37
N ASN A 51 -2.49 5.00 -9.17
CA ASN A 51 -1.22 5.62 -9.50
C ASN A 51 -0.03 4.79 -9.00
N GLU A 52 -0.11 4.28 -7.77
CA GLU A 52 0.96 3.51 -7.13
C GLU A 52 1.20 2.14 -7.78
N GLU A 53 0.16 1.47 -8.29
CA GLU A 53 0.31 0.17 -8.97
C GLU A 53 1.16 0.29 -10.24
N TYR A 54 1.14 1.44 -10.92
CA TYR A 54 1.95 1.74 -12.12
C TYR A 54 3.35 2.30 -11.81
N GLY A 55 3.77 2.37 -10.54
CA GLY A 55 5.08 2.90 -10.17
C GLY A 55 6.23 2.10 -10.78
N TYR A 56 7.22 2.81 -11.34
CA TYR A 56 8.42 2.18 -11.94
C TYR A 56 9.15 1.24 -10.98
N ASN A 57 9.26 1.63 -9.71
CA ASN A 57 9.92 0.85 -8.67
C ASN A 57 9.28 -0.53 -8.44
N ASN A 58 8.01 -0.72 -8.82
CA ASN A 58 7.31 -2.00 -8.65
C ASN A 58 7.95 -3.12 -9.47
N ILE A 59 8.67 -2.79 -10.55
CA ILE A 59 9.44 -3.76 -11.34
C ILE A 59 10.52 -4.40 -10.46
N ALA A 60 11.38 -3.57 -9.88
CA ALA A 60 12.50 -4.01 -9.06
C ALA A 60 12.02 -4.66 -7.75
N ILE A 61 10.97 -4.11 -7.13
CA ILE A 61 10.37 -4.67 -5.92
C ILE A 61 9.87 -6.09 -6.17
N SER A 62 9.09 -6.30 -7.23
CA SER A 62 8.53 -7.61 -7.58
C SER A 62 9.63 -8.63 -7.90
N GLN A 63 10.65 -8.23 -8.65
CA GLN A 63 11.81 -9.08 -8.95
C GLN A 63 12.60 -9.48 -7.70
N ASN A 64 12.82 -8.54 -6.79
CA ASN A 64 13.53 -8.80 -5.53
C ASN A 64 12.72 -9.77 -4.65
N TRP A 65 11.41 -9.56 -4.52
CA TRP A 65 10.54 -10.46 -3.77
C TRP A 65 10.51 -11.88 -4.36
N GLU A 66 10.37 -12.00 -5.68
CA GLU A 66 10.40 -13.30 -6.34
C GLU A 66 11.76 -13.99 -6.17
N SER A 67 12.86 -13.25 -6.23
CA SER A 67 14.22 -13.79 -6.03
C SER A 67 14.40 -14.31 -4.60
N GLN A 68 14.00 -13.54 -3.59
CA GLN A 68 14.05 -13.97 -2.18
C GLN A 68 13.16 -15.18 -1.93
N ARG A 69 11.97 -15.23 -2.53
CA ARG A 69 11.06 -16.38 -2.44
C ARG A 69 11.72 -17.64 -2.99
N VAL A 70 12.36 -17.55 -4.15
CA VAL A 70 13.07 -18.68 -4.78
C VAL A 70 14.28 -19.11 -3.96
N GLU A 71 15.10 -18.17 -3.49
CA GLU A 71 16.28 -18.43 -2.66
C GLU A 71 15.91 -19.17 -1.37
N LYS A 72 14.85 -18.71 -0.69
CA LYS A 72 14.34 -19.30 0.54
C LYS A 72 13.43 -20.51 0.32
N LYS A 73 13.18 -20.92 -0.94
CA LYS A 73 12.31 -22.05 -1.34
C LYS A 73 10.92 -21.98 -0.71
N LEU A 74 10.32 -20.79 -0.72
CA LEU A 74 9.04 -20.53 -0.06
C LEU A 74 7.88 -20.81 -1.02
N GLU A 75 6.90 -21.59 -0.55
CA GLU A 75 5.68 -21.91 -1.28
C GLU A 75 4.43 -21.70 -0.43
N GLY A 76 3.29 -21.46 -1.09
CA GLY A 76 2.00 -21.34 -0.42
C GLY A 76 1.97 -20.33 0.73
N ASP A 77 1.59 -20.79 1.91
CA ASP A 77 1.45 -19.98 3.12
C ASP A 77 2.80 -19.56 3.73
N ASP A 78 3.88 -20.28 3.44
CA ASP A 78 5.20 -20.01 4.00
C ASP A 78 5.82 -18.73 3.42
N ILE A 79 5.39 -18.34 2.21
CA ILE A 79 5.77 -17.07 1.57
C ILE A 79 5.48 -15.91 2.51
N PHE A 80 4.24 -15.78 2.99
CA PHE A 80 3.90 -14.67 3.88
C PHE A 80 4.53 -14.83 5.27
N LYS A 81 4.64 -16.06 5.79
CA LYS A 81 5.24 -16.27 7.12
C LYS A 81 6.67 -15.75 7.17
N GLU A 82 7.45 -15.95 6.11
CA GLU A 82 8.85 -15.53 6.07
C GLU A 82 9.03 -14.12 5.49
N MET A 83 8.31 -13.76 4.43
CA MET A 83 8.48 -12.46 3.76
C MET A 83 7.60 -11.34 4.33
N LYS A 84 6.57 -11.68 5.11
CA LYS A 84 5.56 -10.74 5.67
C LYS A 84 4.78 -9.91 4.66
N VAL A 85 4.91 -10.24 3.38
CA VAL A 85 4.19 -9.67 2.25
C VAL A 85 4.06 -10.75 1.19
N ARG A 86 2.94 -10.73 0.46
CA ARG A 86 2.77 -11.55 -0.73
C ARG A 86 1.97 -10.75 -1.75
N TYR A 87 2.54 -10.56 -2.93
CA TYR A 87 1.87 -9.90 -4.04
C TYR A 87 2.31 -10.61 -5.31
N ASP A 88 1.50 -11.56 -5.75
CA ASP A 88 1.79 -12.41 -6.90
C ASP A 88 0.51 -12.68 -7.72
N TYR A 89 0.57 -13.61 -8.66
CA TYR A 89 -0.57 -14.03 -9.48
C TYR A 89 -1.68 -14.78 -8.70
N GLN A 90 -1.40 -15.29 -7.50
CA GLN A 90 -2.35 -16.11 -6.73
C GLN A 90 -2.98 -15.34 -5.58
N SER A 91 -2.22 -14.51 -4.87
CA SER A 91 -2.74 -13.77 -3.72
C SER A 91 -2.11 -12.40 -3.51
N ILE A 92 -2.92 -11.48 -2.97
CA ILE A 92 -2.48 -10.21 -2.38
C ILE A 92 -2.65 -10.33 -0.86
N MET A 93 -1.54 -10.16 -0.14
CA MET A 93 -1.45 -10.15 1.31
C MET A 93 -0.54 -8.98 1.72
N PRO A 94 -1.10 -7.82 2.06
CA PRO A 94 -0.31 -6.69 2.50
C PRO A 94 0.29 -6.91 3.89
N PRO A 95 1.40 -6.23 4.22
CA PRO A 95 2.03 -6.33 5.53
C PRO A 95 1.11 -5.81 6.64
N ASN A 96 1.26 -6.38 7.83
CA ASN A 96 0.52 -5.99 9.03
C ASN A 96 1.49 -5.52 10.11
N TYR A 97 1.60 -4.21 10.31
CA TYR A 97 2.54 -3.61 11.24
C TYR A 97 2.00 -3.57 12.68
N THR A 98 2.85 -3.87 13.65
CA THR A 98 2.56 -3.68 15.07
C THR A 98 2.41 -2.20 15.42
N SER A 99 1.71 -1.90 16.52
CA SER A 99 1.58 -0.53 17.02
C SER A 99 2.94 0.08 17.35
N LEU A 100 3.86 -0.72 17.92
CA LEU A 100 5.21 -0.28 18.24
C LEU A 100 5.96 0.24 17.01
N ALA A 101 5.96 -0.52 15.91
CA ALA A 101 6.59 -0.09 14.66
C ALA A 101 6.03 1.24 14.16
N LYS A 102 4.70 1.42 14.21
CA LYS A 102 4.06 2.70 13.84
C LYS A 102 4.56 3.86 14.71
N TYR A 103 4.66 3.66 16.03
CA TYR A 103 5.19 4.68 16.93
C TYR A 103 6.67 4.97 16.66
N LEU A 104 7.51 3.95 16.43
CA LEU A 104 8.92 4.12 16.10
C LEU A 104 9.11 4.98 14.85
N HIS A 105 8.35 4.70 13.78
CA HIS A 105 8.39 5.50 12.55
C HIS A 105 7.94 6.94 12.77
N ILE A 106 6.83 7.15 13.50
CA ILE A 106 6.30 8.48 13.82
C ILE A 106 7.33 9.28 14.63
N VAL A 107 7.84 8.69 15.72
CA VAL A 107 8.84 9.33 16.58
C VAL A 107 10.09 9.68 15.78
N MET A 108 10.57 8.78 14.92
CA MET A 108 11.74 9.06 14.07
C MET A 108 11.47 10.22 13.10
N ALA A 109 10.30 10.25 12.45
CA ALA A 109 9.96 11.31 11.50
C ALA A 109 9.86 12.69 12.18
N PHE A 110 9.16 12.76 13.31
CA PHE A 110 9.09 13.99 14.12
C PHE A 110 10.46 14.41 14.66
N SER A 111 11.28 13.46 15.10
CA SER A 111 12.62 13.74 15.63
C SER A 111 13.52 14.37 14.57
N ILE A 112 13.45 13.91 13.31
CA ILE A 112 14.16 14.54 12.18
C ILE A 112 13.67 15.98 11.97
N GLY A 113 12.34 16.16 11.89
CA GLY A 113 11.74 17.48 11.66
C GLY A 113 12.10 18.49 12.73
N PHE A 114 11.96 18.12 14.01
CA PHE A 114 12.31 18.98 15.14
C PHE A 114 13.82 19.22 15.26
N PHE A 115 14.65 18.21 15.00
CA PHE A 115 16.10 18.38 14.96
C PHE A 115 16.49 19.45 13.92
N CYS A 116 15.95 19.37 12.71
CA CYS A 116 16.21 20.36 11.66
C CYS A 116 15.69 21.75 12.05
N LEU A 117 14.47 21.84 12.60
CA LEU A 117 13.86 23.11 13.02
C LEU A 117 14.67 23.80 14.11
N PHE A 118 14.99 23.11 15.20
CA PHE A 118 15.72 23.71 16.32
C PHE A 118 17.17 24.03 15.94
N SER A 119 17.81 23.20 15.11
CA SER A 119 19.14 23.50 14.58
C SER A 119 19.12 24.75 13.69
N PHE A 120 18.09 24.91 12.86
CA PHE A 120 17.93 26.09 12.02
C PHE A 120 17.72 27.36 12.87
N VAL A 121 16.86 27.31 13.89
CA VAL A 121 16.66 28.43 14.82
C VAL A 121 17.94 28.77 15.57
N LEU A 122 18.71 27.77 16.02
CA LEU A 122 20.01 28.00 16.65
C LEU A 122 20.97 28.71 15.70
N CYS A 123 21.06 28.27 14.44
CA CYS A 123 21.87 28.93 13.43
C CYS A 123 21.46 30.39 13.20
N LEU A 124 20.15 30.69 13.18
CA LEU A 124 19.65 32.06 13.05
C LEU A 124 20.02 32.93 14.25
N ILE A 125 19.92 32.40 15.48
CA ILE A 125 20.33 33.13 16.69
C ILE A 125 21.82 33.42 16.67
N LEU A 126 22.66 32.43 16.36
CA LEU A 126 24.11 32.58 16.29
C LEU A 126 24.52 33.56 15.18
N PHE A 127 23.89 33.45 14.01
CA PHE A 127 24.16 34.34 12.89
C PHE A 127 23.69 35.77 13.15
N GLY A 128 22.49 35.94 13.73
CA GLY A 128 21.99 37.23 14.16
C GLY A 128 22.91 37.89 15.19
N ALA A 129 23.28 37.15 16.24
CA ALA A 129 24.22 37.62 17.25
C ALA A 129 25.56 38.05 16.63
N PHE A 130 26.07 37.27 15.66
CA PHE A 130 27.30 37.61 14.94
C PHE A 130 27.16 38.90 14.13
N LEU A 131 26.05 39.09 13.39
CA LEU A 131 25.81 40.33 12.64
C LEU A 131 25.70 41.56 13.54
N PHE A 132 25.03 41.45 14.69
CA PHE A 132 24.94 42.54 15.67
C PHE A 132 26.32 42.91 16.24
N TRP A 133 27.18 41.93 16.48
CA TRP A 133 28.54 42.19 16.92
C TRP A 133 29.40 42.87 15.85
N VAL A 134 29.30 42.44 14.58
CA VAL A 134 30.13 42.97 13.50
C VAL A 134 29.65 44.33 13.00
N PHE A 135 28.34 44.56 12.92
CA PHE A 135 27.74 45.73 12.27
C PHE A 135 26.89 46.60 13.19
N GLY A 136 26.45 46.08 14.34
CA GLY A 136 25.47 46.74 15.22
C GLY A 136 26.09 47.63 16.31
N GLY A 137 27.41 47.60 16.49
CA GLY A 137 28.12 48.43 17.47
C GLY A 137 28.09 47.88 18.91
N GLU A 138 27.56 46.68 19.13
CA GLU A 138 27.58 45.98 20.43
C GLU A 138 28.92 45.29 20.69
N ASP A 139 29.24 45.09 21.97
CA ASP A 139 30.49 44.43 22.37
C ASP A 139 30.43 42.89 22.21
N PHE A 140 31.60 42.24 22.35
CA PHE A 140 31.69 40.79 22.28
C PHE A 140 30.89 40.09 23.41
N GLY A 141 30.67 40.78 24.53
CA GLY A 141 29.90 40.26 25.66
C GLY A 141 28.45 39.99 25.28
N TYR A 142 27.84 40.87 24.47
CA TYR A 142 26.50 40.67 23.92
C TYR A 142 26.42 39.42 23.04
N PHE A 143 27.35 39.27 22.09
CA PHE A 143 27.44 38.09 21.22
C PHE A 143 27.56 36.79 22.02
N TYR A 144 28.47 36.79 23.00
CA TYR A 144 28.70 35.63 23.86
C TYR A 144 27.46 35.29 24.70
N GLY A 145 26.80 36.29 25.30
CA GLY A 145 25.58 36.10 26.08
C GLY A 145 24.45 35.50 25.25
N MET A 146 24.15 36.10 24.09
CA MET A 146 23.09 35.62 23.20
C MET A 146 23.39 34.21 22.66
N SER A 147 24.64 33.93 22.30
CA SER A 147 25.06 32.61 21.82
C SER A 147 24.94 31.54 22.91
N ARG A 148 25.38 31.86 24.14
CA ARG A 148 25.29 30.98 25.30
C ARG A 148 23.83 30.66 25.62
N ASP A 149 22.97 31.67 25.66
CA ASP A 149 21.57 31.50 26.00
C ASP A 149 20.83 30.71 24.90
N GLY A 150 21.11 30.99 23.63
CA GLY A 150 20.60 30.21 22.50
C GLY A 150 20.99 28.72 22.59
N LEU A 151 22.25 28.43 22.90
CA LEU A 151 22.71 27.06 23.15
C LEU A 151 22.04 26.43 24.37
N TYR A 152 21.94 27.15 25.49
CA TYR A 152 21.36 26.65 26.73
C TYR A 152 19.88 26.23 26.56
N TYR A 153 19.09 27.02 25.83
CA TYR A 153 17.67 26.70 25.61
C TYR A 153 17.44 25.68 24.50
N LEU A 154 18.26 25.68 23.44
CA LEU A 154 18.01 24.82 22.27
C LEU A 154 18.72 23.47 22.33
N LEU A 155 19.90 23.36 22.96
CA LEU A 155 20.60 22.07 23.06
C LEU A 155 19.78 20.97 23.76
N PRO A 156 19.05 21.24 24.88
CA PRO A 156 18.18 20.25 25.50
C PRO A 156 17.03 19.77 24.61
N LEU A 157 16.69 20.50 23.54
CA LEU A 157 15.69 20.10 22.55
C LEU A 157 16.32 19.37 21.36
N ILE A 158 17.48 19.85 20.89
CA ILE A 158 18.21 19.28 19.75
C ILE A 158 18.76 17.89 20.10
N LEU A 159 19.39 17.73 21.26
CA LEU A 159 20.10 16.49 21.61
C LEU A 159 19.15 15.28 21.72
N PRO A 160 17.99 15.33 22.39
CA PRO A 160 17.04 14.21 22.40
C PRO A 160 16.50 13.90 21.00
N CYS A 161 16.19 14.91 20.18
CA CYS A 161 15.72 14.70 18.81
C CYS A 161 16.80 13.98 17.97
N LEU A 162 18.06 14.39 18.09
CA LEU A 162 19.18 13.73 17.44
C LEU A 162 19.33 12.28 17.91
N MET A 163 19.24 12.04 19.22
CA MET A 163 19.33 10.69 19.80
C MET A 163 18.21 9.78 19.32
N LEU A 164 16.96 10.25 19.30
CA LEU A 164 15.82 9.48 18.81
C LEU A 164 15.92 9.19 17.31
N TRP A 165 16.37 10.16 16.51
CA TRP A 165 16.57 9.96 15.08
C TRP A 165 17.70 8.96 14.80
N LYS A 166 18.90 9.18 15.36
CA LYS A 166 20.07 8.31 15.13
C LYS A 166 19.88 6.94 15.77
N GLY A 167 19.27 6.88 16.95
CA GLY A 167 18.87 5.64 17.61
C GLY A 167 17.85 4.85 16.78
N GLY A 168 16.83 5.53 16.24
CA GLY A 168 15.87 4.92 15.31
C GLY A 168 16.55 4.34 14.07
N LYS A 169 17.45 5.10 13.44
CA LYS A 169 18.24 4.63 12.28
C LYS A 169 19.16 3.45 12.62
N TYR A 170 19.72 3.43 13.83
CA TYR A 170 20.52 2.30 14.32
C TYR A 170 19.66 1.05 14.49
N VAL A 171 18.47 1.17 15.07
CA VAL A 171 17.52 0.06 15.24
C VAL A 171 17.02 -0.44 13.88
N GLU A 172 16.69 0.46 12.95
CA GLU A 172 16.31 0.12 11.56
C GLU A 172 17.37 -0.74 10.87
N LYS A 173 18.65 -0.38 11.03
CA LYS A 173 19.76 -1.08 10.38
C LYS A 173 20.10 -2.43 11.03
N ASN A 174 20.12 -2.51 12.36
CA ASN A 174 20.61 -3.69 13.08
C ASN A 174 19.50 -4.65 13.53
N TYR A 175 18.28 -4.16 13.70
CA TYR A 175 17.12 -4.93 14.17
C TYR A 175 15.87 -4.60 13.32
N PRO A 176 15.91 -4.85 11.99
CA PRO A 176 14.83 -4.48 11.08
C PRO A 176 13.50 -5.14 11.46
N ASP A 177 13.52 -6.39 11.95
CA ASP A 177 12.31 -7.10 12.39
C ASP A 177 11.60 -6.40 13.55
N VAL A 178 12.35 -5.75 14.44
CA VAL A 178 11.79 -4.98 15.56
C VAL A 178 11.30 -3.62 15.07
N PHE A 179 12.09 -2.97 14.20
CA PHE A 179 11.79 -1.63 13.69
C PHE A 179 10.52 -1.62 12.84
N PHE A 180 10.45 -2.51 11.84
CA PHE A 180 9.26 -2.68 11.01
C PHE A 180 8.18 -3.45 11.76
N GLY A 181 8.53 -4.34 12.70
CA GLY A 181 7.58 -4.98 13.61
C GLY A 181 6.40 -5.63 12.90
N MET A 182 6.65 -6.42 11.85
CA MET A 182 5.61 -7.03 11.03
C MET A 182 5.05 -8.30 11.69
N ARG A 183 3.72 -8.40 11.74
CA ARG A 183 3.00 -9.55 12.33
C ARG A 183 3.08 -10.77 11.41
N LYS A 184 2.90 -11.96 11.99
CA LYS A 184 2.99 -13.26 11.29
C LYS A 184 1.86 -13.52 10.27
N LYS A 185 0.77 -12.75 10.31
CA LYS A 185 -0.39 -12.90 9.42
C LYS A 185 -0.80 -11.52 8.88
N PRO A 186 -1.33 -11.47 7.65
CA PRO A 186 -1.69 -10.20 7.00
C PRO A 186 -2.93 -9.60 7.67
N LEU A 187 -3.29 -8.37 7.28
CA LEU A 187 -4.57 -7.77 7.67
C LEU A 187 -5.74 -8.46 6.98
N TRP A 188 -5.54 -8.77 5.70
CA TRP A 188 -6.49 -9.46 4.84
C TRP A 188 -5.74 -10.17 3.73
N GLN A 189 -6.43 -11.09 3.06
CA GLN A 189 -5.91 -11.83 1.92
C GLN A 189 -6.98 -11.86 0.85
N SER A 190 -6.61 -11.52 -0.38
CA SER A 190 -7.41 -11.83 -1.56
C SER A 190 -6.71 -12.96 -2.31
N ASN A 191 -7.42 -14.06 -2.56
CA ASN A 191 -6.86 -15.21 -3.27
C ASN A 191 -7.60 -15.42 -4.59
N ARG A 192 -6.91 -15.14 -5.71
CA ARG A 192 -7.46 -15.30 -7.05
C ARG A 192 -7.75 -16.76 -7.39
N LYS A 193 -6.91 -17.69 -6.94
CA LYS A 193 -7.05 -19.13 -7.24
C LYS A 193 -8.30 -19.70 -6.59
N THR A 194 -8.55 -19.37 -5.32
CA THR A 194 -9.72 -19.86 -4.59
C THR A 194 -10.94 -18.96 -4.71
N GLY A 195 -10.78 -17.68 -5.09
CA GLY A 195 -11.83 -16.66 -5.11
C GLY A 195 -12.27 -16.18 -3.73
N LEU A 196 -11.56 -16.55 -2.67
CA LEU A 196 -11.89 -16.19 -1.30
C LEU A 196 -11.24 -14.86 -0.90
N PHE A 197 -11.94 -14.11 -0.06
CA PHE A 197 -11.42 -12.96 0.66
C PHE A 197 -11.46 -13.24 2.16
N THR A 198 -10.27 -13.25 2.77
CA THR A 198 -10.06 -13.62 4.17
C THR A 198 -9.65 -12.38 4.96
N ILE A 199 -10.33 -12.13 6.07
CA ILE A 199 -10.07 -11.05 7.02
C ILE A 199 -9.50 -11.67 8.29
N TYR A 200 -8.39 -11.13 8.79
CA TYR A 200 -7.73 -11.62 10.01
C TYR A 200 -8.01 -10.69 11.19
N ASP A 201 -7.98 -11.23 12.42
CA ASP A 201 -8.17 -10.40 13.62
C ASP A 201 -6.95 -9.50 13.89
N PRO A 202 -7.12 -8.18 14.08
CA PRO A 202 -6.02 -7.26 14.29
C PRO A 202 -5.32 -7.43 15.65
N LYS A 203 -6.00 -7.95 16.67
CA LYS A 203 -5.44 -8.23 18.00
C LYS A 203 -4.83 -9.62 18.02
N LYS A 204 -5.56 -10.62 17.56
CA LYS A 204 -5.13 -12.02 17.46
C LYS A 204 -4.83 -12.39 16.02
N ALA A 205 -3.66 -11.95 15.53
CA ALA A 205 -3.31 -12.11 14.11
C ALA A 205 -3.38 -13.57 13.59
N TRP A 206 -3.28 -14.57 14.47
CA TRP A 206 -3.41 -15.99 14.09
C TRP A 206 -4.86 -16.46 13.86
N GLU A 207 -5.87 -15.67 14.25
CA GLU A 207 -7.28 -16.02 14.15
C GLU A 207 -7.88 -15.41 12.88
N GLN A 208 -8.46 -16.26 12.02
CA GLN A 208 -9.25 -15.81 10.88
C GLN A 208 -10.59 -15.29 11.41
N ARG A 209 -10.88 -14.01 11.16
CA ARG A 209 -12.13 -13.39 11.58
C ARG A 209 -13.28 -13.75 10.66
N LEU A 210 -13.01 -13.78 9.35
CA LEU A 210 -14.00 -14.14 8.34
C LEU A 210 -13.29 -14.60 7.08
N GLU A 211 -13.75 -15.70 6.51
CA GLU A 211 -13.41 -16.13 5.16
C GLU A 211 -14.71 -16.33 4.39
N ALA A 212 -14.84 -15.67 3.25
CA ALA A 212 -16.03 -15.77 2.41
C ALA A 212 -15.65 -15.53 0.94
N PRO A 213 -16.47 -15.99 -0.01
CA PRO A 213 -16.26 -15.70 -1.42
C PRO A 213 -16.25 -14.20 -1.72
N PHE A 214 -15.36 -13.78 -2.61
CA PHE A 214 -15.15 -12.36 -2.92
C PHE A 214 -16.41 -11.65 -3.46
N TRP A 215 -17.26 -12.36 -4.20
CA TRP A 215 -18.52 -11.79 -4.71
C TRP A 215 -19.58 -11.55 -3.64
N GLU A 216 -19.41 -12.01 -2.40
CA GLU A 216 -20.34 -11.73 -1.31
C GLU A 216 -20.09 -10.36 -0.66
N TYR A 217 -18.91 -9.77 -0.92
CA TYR A 217 -18.55 -8.47 -0.36
C TYR A 217 -19.12 -7.32 -1.19
N ASP A 218 -19.46 -6.22 -0.54
CA ASP A 218 -19.74 -4.94 -1.17
C ASP A 218 -18.58 -3.98 -0.90
N ALA A 219 -18.15 -3.26 -1.94
CA ALA A 219 -17.13 -2.23 -1.80
C ALA A 219 -17.77 -0.86 -1.50
N PHE A 220 -17.19 -0.12 -0.56
CA PHE A 220 -17.64 1.21 -0.15
C PHE A 220 -16.47 2.20 -0.10
N LEU A 221 -16.75 3.44 -0.48
CA LEU A 221 -15.92 4.59 -0.15
C LEU A 221 -16.44 5.25 1.12
N GLN A 222 -15.61 5.26 2.15
CA GLN A 222 -15.91 5.96 3.40
C GLN A 222 -15.01 7.19 3.53
N SER A 223 -15.63 8.34 3.77
CA SER A 223 -14.91 9.57 4.11
C SER A 223 -14.57 9.61 5.59
N SER A 224 -13.35 10.02 5.90
CA SER A 224 -12.89 10.41 7.23
C SER A 224 -12.19 11.76 7.16
N PRO A 225 -12.38 12.64 8.16
CA PRO A 225 -11.65 13.91 8.21
C PRO A 225 -10.15 13.63 8.42
N ASP A 226 -9.31 14.30 7.65
CA ASP A 226 -7.88 14.38 7.96
C ASP A 226 -7.62 15.33 9.13
N THR A 227 -6.37 15.42 9.56
CA THR A 227 -5.96 16.31 10.66
C THR A 227 -6.21 17.80 10.38
N GLN A 228 -6.49 18.17 9.12
CA GLN A 228 -6.82 19.53 8.68
C GLN A 228 -8.33 19.70 8.40
N GLY A 229 -9.15 18.70 8.71
CA GLY A 229 -10.60 18.71 8.49
C GLY A 229 -11.03 18.44 7.03
N SER A 230 -10.10 18.19 6.11
CA SER A 230 -10.43 17.82 4.73
C SER A 230 -10.89 16.37 4.64
N ALA A 231 -11.79 16.07 3.71
CA ALA A 231 -12.22 14.70 3.48
C ALA A 231 -11.09 13.85 2.86
N THR A 232 -10.75 12.75 3.53
CA THR A 232 -9.95 11.66 2.98
C THR A 232 -10.81 10.43 2.84
N TYR A 233 -10.66 9.71 1.75
CA TYR A 233 -11.47 8.52 1.46
C TYR A 233 -10.64 7.26 1.71
N SER A 234 -11.28 6.21 2.20
CA SER A 234 -10.73 4.85 2.31
C SER A 234 -11.61 3.86 1.55
N LEU A 235 -11.00 2.88 0.89
CA LEU A 235 -11.71 1.76 0.28
C LEU A 235 -11.96 0.68 1.32
N ILE A 236 -13.22 0.26 1.44
CA ILE A 236 -13.67 -0.73 2.42
C ILE A 236 -14.40 -1.86 1.72
N LEU A 237 -14.06 -3.10 2.08
CA LEU A 237 -14.89 -4.26 1.76
C LEU A 237 -15.77 -4.60 2.96
N TYR A 238 -17.05 -4.77 2.70
CA TYR A 238 -18.07 -5.06 3.70
C TYR A 238 -18.80 -6.36 3.36
N HIS A 239 -18.89 -7.25 4.34
CA HIS A 239 -19.73 -8.44 4.20
C HIS A 239 -21.11 -8.17 4.80
N PRO A 240 -22.20 -8.13 4.01
CA PRO A 240 -23.51 -7.71 4.47
C PRO A 240 -24.11 -8.62 5.53
N PHE A 241 -24.00 -9.94 5.37
CA PHE A 241 -24.58 -10.89 6.34
C PHE A 241 -23.79 -11.02 7.65
N LYS A 242 -22.46 -10.98 7.58
CA LYS A 242 -21.58 -11.12 8.74
C LYS A 242 -21.30 -9.79 9.44
N ARG A 243 -21.66 -8.67 8.81
CA ARG A 243 -21.45 -7.30 9.29
C ARG A 243 -19.99 -6.99 9.65
N VAL A 244 -19.06 -7.58 8.89
CA VAL A 244 -17.62 -7.37 9.04
C VAL A 244 -17.15 -6.43 7.94
N ARG A 245 -16.39 -5.40 8.32
CA ARG A 245 -15.74 -4.47 7.39
C ARG A 245 -14.23 -4.57 7.49
N GLN A 246 -13.55 -4.44 6.36
CA GLN A 246 -12.09 -4.40 6.26
C GLN A 246 -11.66 -3.22 5.38
N LYS A 247 -10.82 -2.34 5.93
CA LYS A 247 -10.16 -1.29 5.15
C LYS A 247 -9.02 -1.88 4.33
N LEU A 248 -8.87 -1.43 3.08
CA LEU A 248 -7.79 -1.89 2.20
C LEU A 248 -6.56 -0.97 2.19
N ASP A 249 -6.48 -0.04 3.14
CA ASP A 249 -5.44 1.01 3.27
C ASP A 249 -3.99 0.52 3.17
N ALA A 250 -3.72 -0.74 3.53
CA ALA A 250 -2.37 -1.31 3.46
C ALA A 250 -1.89 -1.65 2.05
N GLN A 251 -2.81 -1.81 1.09
CA GLN A 251 -2.51 -1.94 -0.35
C GLN A 251 -2.95 -0.69 -1.13
N PHE A 252 -4.06 -0.08 -0.75
CA PHE A 252 -4.64 1.09 -1.42
C PHE A 252 -4.77 2.24 -0.41
N PRO A 253 -3.73 3.08 -0.26
CA PRO A 253 -3.70 4.11 0.77
C PRO A 253 -4.90 5.07 0.70
N PRO A 254 -5.36 5.60 1.85
CA PRO A 254 -6.37 6.65 1.86
C PRO A 254 -5.93 7.87 1.07
N THR A 255 -6.85 8.47 0.33
CA THR A 255 -6.54 9.57 -0.58
C THR A 255 -7.66 10.60 -0.61
N LYS A 256 -7.32 11.85 -0.94
CA LYS A 256 -8.28 12.93 -1.20
C LYS A 256 -8.95 12.76 -2.57
N MET A 257 -8.44 11.87 -3.42
CA MET A 257 -8.92 11.63 -4.78
C MET A 257 -9.77 10.36 -4.82
N PRO A 258 -11.11 10.42 -4.68
CA PRO A 258 -11.95 9.21 -4.62
C PRO A 258 -11.84 8.34 -5.87
N GLY A 259 -11.59 8.93 -7.04
CA GLY A 259 -11.41 8.22 -8.30
C GLY A 259 -10.23 7.25 -8.31
N GLU A 260 -9.17 7.49 -7.52
CA GLU A 260 -8.08 6.51 -7.31
C GLU A 260 -8.58 5.27 -6.59
N LEU A 261 -9.51 5.41 -5.64
CA LEU A 261 -10.08 4.28 -4.91
C LEU A 261 -11.14 3.54 -5.74
N VAL A 262 -11.81 4.23 -6.66
CA VAL A 262 -12.62 3.57 -7.70
C VAL A 262 -11.72 2.72 -8.60
N ALA A 263 -10.55 3.24 -9.00
CA ALA A 263 -9.57 2.48 -9.78
C ALA A 263 -8.96 1.31 -8.98
N ALA A 264 -8.71 1.49 -7.68
CA ALA A 264 -8.29 0.44 -6.76
C ALA A 264 -9.31 -0.70 -6.68
N TRP A 265 -10.59 -0.35 -6.56
CA TRP A 265 -11.67 -1.34 -6.57
C TRP A 265 -11.70 -2.10 -7.90
N GLN A 266 -11.69 -1.39 -9.02
CA GLN A 266 -11.68 -2.01 -10.35
C GLN A 266 -10.43 -2.87 -10.62
N TYR A 267 -9.28 -2.46 -10.07
CA TYR A 267 -8.06 -3.26 -10.06
C TYR A 267 -8.26 -4.56 -9.30
N LEU A 268 -8.79 -4.50 -8.07
CA LEU A 268 -9.03 -5.70 -7.25
C LEU A 268 -10.06 -6.63 -7.91
N GLN A 269 -11.12 -6.09 -8.50
CA GLN A 269 -12.08 -6.88 -9.27
C GLN A 269 -11.40 -7.61 -10.43
N ARG A 270 -10.55 -6.90 -11.20
CA ARG A 270 -9.80 -7.51 -12.32
C ARG A 270 -8.78 -8.54 -11.84
N TYR A 271 -8.14 -8.28 -10.71
CA TYR A 271 -7.22 -9.21 -10.06
C TYR A 271 -7.92 -10.48 -9.60
N MET A 272 -9.15 -10.41 -9.08
CA MET A 272 -9.88 -11.58 -8.62
C MET A 272 -10.60 -12.34 -9.76
N ASP A 273 -10.91 -11.65 -10.87
CA ASP A 273 -11.68 -12.20 -11.99
C ASP A 273 -10.86 -13.20 -12.81
N VAL A 274 -11.19 -14.49 -12.69
CA VAL A 274 -10.47 -15.57 -13.39
C VAL A 274 -10.88 -15.73 -14.85
N SER A 275 -11.94 -15.04 -15.29
CA SER A 275 -12.36 -15.02 -16.71
C SER A 275 -11.52 -14.05 -17.56
N GLN A 276 -10.72 -13.19 -16.92
CA GLN A 276 -9.92 -12.16 -17.56
C GLN A 276 -8.46 -12.24 -17.09
N PRO A 277 -7.49 -11.78 -17.91
CA PRO A 277 -6.09 -11.81 -17.49
C PRO A 277 -5.86 -10.84 -16.33
N LEU A 278 -4.82 -11.10 -15.52
CA LEU A 278 -4.37 -10.22 -14.45
C LEU A 278 -4.22 -8.77 -14.91
N PRO A 279 -4.39 -7.80 -14.00
CA PRO A 279 -4.06 -6.40 -14.26
C PRO A 279 -2.68 -6.26 -14.89
N ASP A 280 -2.60 -5.41 -15.89
CA ASP A 280 -1.35 -5.15 -16.60
C ASP A 280 -0.59 -4.02 -15.92
N VAL A 281 0.12 -4.37 -14.85
CA VAL A 281 0.89 -3.45 -14.03
C VAL A 281 2.33 -3.95 -13.87
N PRO A 282 3.32 -3.06 -13.68
CA PRO A 282 4.73 -3.45 -13.58
C PRO A 282 4.99 -4.53 -12.52
N GLY A 283 4.34 -4.43 -11.35
CA GLY A 283 4.54 -5.37 -10.24
C GLY A 283 4.06 -6.80 -10.52
N LEU A 284 3.14 -7.01 -11.46
CA LEU A 284 2.62 -8.34 -11.79
C LEU A 284 3.26 -8.95 -13.03
N GLU A 285 4.06 -8.20 -13.80
CA GLU A 285 4.61 -8.66 -15.09
C GLU A 285 5.29 -10.03 -14.97
N ILE A 286 6.16 -10.19 -13.99
CA ILE A 286 6.96 -11.41 -13.79
C ILE A 286 6.10 -12.62 -13.41
N HIS A 287 4.84 -12.41 -13.01
CA HIS A 287 3.92 -13.46 -12.59
C HIS A 287 2.89 -13.80 -13.67
N ARG A 288 2.74 -12.97 -14.72
CA ARG A 288 1.69 -13.13 -15.74
C ARG A 288 1.68 -14.51 -16.42
N HIS A 289 2.87 -15.05 -16.71
CA HIS A 289 3.01 -16.37 -17.34
C HIS A 289 2.62 -17.54 -16.41
N LYS A 290 2.51 -17.31 -15.10
CA LYS A 290 2.17 -18.35 -14.10
C LYS A 290 0.66 -18.51 -13.93
N ASP A 291 -0.14 -17.52 -14.32
CA ASP A 291 -1.60 -17.58 -14.31
C ASP A 291 -2.11 -18.06 -15.68
N PRO A 292 -2.84 -19.19 -15.76
CA PRO A 292 -3.17 -19.81 -17.04
C PRO A 292 -4.13 -18.95 -17.89
N THR A 293 -5.11 -18.25 -17.27
CA THR A 293 -5.97 -17.29 -17.99
C THR A 293 -5.14 -16.16 -18.58
N THR A 294 -4.18 -15.65 -17.81
CA THR A 294 -3.30 -14.57 -18.24
C THR A 294 -2.35 -15.00 -19.35
N ALA A 295 -1.68 -16.14 -19.19
CA ALA A 295 -0.78 -16.71 -20.19
C ALA A 295 -1.49 -16.93 -21.53
N ALA A 296 -2.70 -17.51 -21.51
CA ALA A 296 -3.49 -17.73 -22.72
C ALA A 296 -3.95 -16.42 -23.38
N ALA A 297 -4.24 -15.37 -22.60
CA ALA A 297 -4.58 -14.05 -23.13
C ALA A 297 -3.36 -13.35 -23.74
N ASP A 298 -2.20 -13.43 -23.07
CA ASP A 298 -0.96 -12.82 -23.52
C ASP A 298 -0.44 -13.47 -24.81
N GLN A 299 -0.52 -14.81 -24.91
CA GLN A 299 -0.20 -15.56 -26.13
C GLN A 299 -1.10 -15.15 -27.30
N ARG A 300 -2.42 -15.04 -27.08
CA ARG A 300 -3.37 -14.62 -28.13
C ARG A 300 -3.11 -13.20 -28.63
N LYS A 301 -2.64 -12.31 -27.75
CA LYS A 301 -2.36 -10.90 -28.09
C LYS A 301 -0.94 -10.67 -28.60
N GLY A 302 -0.05 -11.66 -28.52
CA GLY A 302 1.38 -11.48 -28.83
C GLY A 302 2.05 -10.46 -27.91
N ARG A 303 1.63 -10.39 -26.64
CA ARG A 303 2.16 -9.40 -25.68
C ARG A 303 3.63 -9.70 -25.35
N ASN A 304 4.49 -8.68 -25.38
CA ASN A 304 5.87 -8.81 -24.91
C ASN A 304 5.90 -9.20 -23.41
N PRO A 305 6.53 -10.33 -23.02
CA PRO A 305 6.68 -10.74 -21.62
C PRO A 305 7.56 -9.83 -20.77
N ARG A 306 8.32 -8.93 -21.40
CA ARG A 306 9.21 -7.94 -20.78
C ARG A 306 8.74 -6.50 -21.00
N TYR A 307 7.45 -6.31 -21.33
CA TYR A 307 6.88 -5.00 -21.68
C TYR A 307 7.27 -3.88 -20.71
N TRP A 308 7.05 -4.05 -19.42
CA TRP A 308 7.38 -3.08 -18.39
C TRP A 308 8.89 -3.04 -18.09
N ARG A 309 9.55 -4.19 -18.03
CA ARG A 309 10.99 -4.30 -17.71
C ARG A 309 11.91 -3.65 -18.74
N ASP A 310 11.49 -3.63 -20.01
CA ASP A 310 12.27 -3.04 -21.10
C ASP A 310 11.94 -1.55 -21.31
N MET A 311 10.96 -0.99 -20.59
CA MET A 311 10.64 0.44 -20.62
C MET A 311 11.53 1.24 -19.66
N ASP A 312 11.92 2.44 -20.08
CA ASP A 312 12.63 3.38 -19.24
C ASP A 312 11.71 4.04 -18.20
N GLU A 313 12.32 4.59 -17.14
CA GLU A 313 11.59 5.21 -16.03
C GLU A 313 10.68 6.37 -16.47
N ALA A 314 11.10 7.18 -17.44
CA ALA A 314 10.32 8.32 -17.92
C ALA A 314 9.07 7.85 -18.69
N SER A 315 9.21 6.82 -19.51
CA SER A 315 8.08 6.18 -20.21
C SER A 315 7.06 5.60 -19.23
N VAL A 316 7.51 4.89 -18.19
CA VAL A 316 6.61 4.35 -17.16
C VAL A 316 5.93 5.47 -16.37
N LYS A 317 6.66 6.52 -15.97
CA LYS A 317 6.09 7.70 -15.31
C LYS A 317 5.01 8.37 -16.16
N LYS A 318 5.23 8.49 -17.48
CA LYS A 318 4.23 9.04 -18.39
C LYS A 318 2.94 8.22 -18.39
N ILE A 319 3.04 6.89 -18.47
CA ILE A 319 1.87 6.00 -18.39
C ILE A 319 1.20 6.16 -17.02
N GLN A 320 1.97 6.16 -15.95
CA GLN A 320 1.49 6.35 -14.58
C GLN A 320 0.69 7.66 -14.45
N GLU A 321 1.21 8.79 -14.95
CA GLU A 321 0.51 10.07 -14.98
C GLU A 321 -0.77 10.04 -15.82
N GLU A 322 -0.74 9.40 -16.99
CA GLU A 322 -1.92 9.26 -17.84
C GLU A 322 -3.02 8.44 -17.16
N LYS A 323 -2.65 7.37 -16.44
CA LYS A 323 -3.58 6.56 -15.63
C LYS A 323 -4.13 7.37 -14.47
N TYR A 324 -3.28 8.06 -13.73
CA TYR A 324 -3.70 8.96 -12.65
C TYR A 324 -4.69 10.01 -13.15
N ARG A 325 -4.41 10.68 -14.27
CA ARG A 325 -5.31 11.66 -14.90
C ARG A 325 -6.65 11.08 -15.34
N LYS A 326 -6.71 9.78 -15.68
CA LYS A 326 -7.97 9.08 -15.96
C LYS A 326 -8.71 8.78 -14.67
N ASN A 327 -8.01 8.30 -13.65
CA ASN A 327 -8.59 7.96 -12.36
C ASN A 327 -9.21 9.18 -11.67
N ILE A 328 -8.58 10.35 -11.69
CA ILE A 328 -9.15 11.58 -11.12
C ILE A 328 -10.46 12.02 -11.80
N ARG A 329 -10.74 11.53 -13.01
CA ARG A 329 -12.00 11.80 -13.74
C ARG A 329 -13.08 10.78 -13.39
N LEU A 330 -12.72 9.66 -12.75
CA LEU A 330 -13.68 8.72 -12.19
C LEU A 330 -14.34 9.42 -10.99
N ARG A 331 -15.62 9.72 -11.14
CA ARG A 331 -16.48 10.21 -10.06
C ARG A 331 -17.35 9.09 -9.55
#